data_AF-A0AAW5EJ83-F1
#
_entry.id   AF-A0AAW5EJ83-F1
#
_cell.length_a   1.000
_cell.length_b   1.000
_cell.length_c   1.000
_cell.angle_alpha   90.00
_cell.angle_beta   90.00
_cell.angle_gamma   90.00
#
_symmetry.space_group_name_H-M   'P 1'
#
loop_
_entity.id
_entity.type
_entity.pdbx_description
1 polymer ?
#
loop_
_entity_poly.entity_id
_entity_poly.type
_entity_poly.pdbx_seq_one_letter_code
_entity_poly.pdbx_strand_id
1 'polypeptide(L)'
;GSFEEEYLQIPSEVIITSMRENQRYFAVFNEKGLSNHFIVVSNAVCEDYSKIIHGNERVLRARLSDAMFFYQNDLQSGLNPEKLAKMTYLEGLGTMQDKSLREIKIAEVLCQMLNNDKIANISTAIKYAKADLATQMVYEFTDLQGIMG
;
A
#
# COMPACT_ATOMS: atom_id res chain seq x y z
N GLY A 1 9.29 16.79 -14.58
CA GLY A 1 8.37 17.71 -13.88
C GLY A 1 8.59 17.58 -12.39
N SER A 2 7.79 18.29 -11.62
CA SER A 2 7.80 18.22 -10.16
C SER A 2 6.38 18.23 -9.59
N PHE A 3 6.25 17.76 -8.35
CA PHE A 3 5.02 17.86 -7.56
C PHE A 3 5.31 18.55 -6.22
N GLU A 4 4.27 18.88 -5.47
CA GLU A 4 4.38 19.56 -4.19
C GLU A 4 5.15 18.69 -3.18
N GLU A 5 6.11 19.29 -2.45
CA GLU A 5 6.90 18.58 -1.43
C GLU A 5 6.04 18.02 -0.29
N GLU A 6 4.84 18.56 -0.08
CA GLU A 6 3.91 18.03 0.92
C GLU A 6 3.54 16.57 0.67
N TYR A 7 3.59 16.09 -0.58
CA TYR A 7 3.35 14.68 -0.87
C TYR A 7 4.51 13.78 -0.43
N LEU A 8 5.68 14.32 -0.08
CA LEU A 8 6.77 13.50 0.47
C LEU A 8 6.50 12.99 1.90
N GLN A 9 5.38 13.40 2.52
CA GLN A 9 4.95 12.85 3.82
C GLN A 9 4.28 11.46 3.71
N ILE A 10 3.82 11.06 2.52
CA ILE A 10 3.36 9.67 2.29
C ILE A 10 4.56 8.75 2.03
N PRO A 11 4.46 7.46 2.37
CA PRO A 11 5.55 6.51 2.13
C PRO A 11 6.00 6.49 0.67
N SER A 12 7.31 6.36 0.46
CA SER A 12 7.92 6.43 -0.86
C SER A 12 7.37 5.40 -1.84
N GLU A 13 7.01 4.23 -1.33
CA GLU A 13 6.43 3.10 -2.03
C GLU A 13 5.10 3.47 -2.68
N VAL A 14 4.30 4.32 -2.03
CA VAL A 14 3.02 4.82 -2.55
C VAL A 14 3.25 5.76 -3.73
N ILE A 15 4.18 6.71 -3.57
CA ILE A 15 4.53 7.70 -4.60
C ILE A 15 5.09 6.99 -5.83
N ILE A 16 6.03 6.07 -5.63
CA ILE A 16 6.68 5.31 -6.71
C ILE A 16 5.66 4.43 -7.42
N THR A 17 4.78 3.74 -6.69
CA THR A 17 3.73 2.90 -7.30
C THR A 17 2.77 3.75 -8.12
N SER A 18 2.35 4.92 -7.60
CA SER A 18 1.50 5.87 -8.34
C SER A 18 2.16 6.37 -9.63
N MET A 19 3.47 6.61 -9.61
CA MET A 19 4.25 7.00 -10.79
C MET A 19 4.36 5.87 -11.81
N ARG A 20 4.66 4.66 -11.35
CA ARG A 20 4.94 3.48 -12.18
C ARG A 20 3.68 2.96 -12.85
N GLU A 21 2.66 2.61 -12.06
CA GLU A 21 1.46 1.93 -12.55
C GLU A 21 0.55 2.86 -13.33
N ASN A 22 0.34 4.08 -12.81
CA ASN A 22 -0.68 4.95 -13.40
C ASN A 22 -0.14 5.72 -14.59
N GLN A 23 1.17 6.02 -14.66
CA GLN A 23 1.71 7.01 -15.61
C GLN A 23 3.07 6.68 -16.25
N ARG A 24 3.72 5.56 -15.91
CA ARG A 24 5.06 5.19 -16.44
C ARG A 24 6.12 6.29 -16.25
N TYR A 25 6.07 6.96 -15.10
CA TYR A 25 7.06 7.96 -14.73
C TYR A 25 8.23 7.32 -13.99
N PHE A 26 9.40 7.94 -14.10
CA PHE A 26 10.57 7.56 -13.31
C PHE A 26 10.70 8.48 -12.11
N ALA A 27 10.62 7.91 -10.91
CA ALA A 27 10.90 8.60 -9.67
C ALA A 27 12.38 9.02 -9.60
N VAL A 28 12.66 10.22 -9.10
CA VAL A 28 14.02 10.75 -8.96
C VAL A 28 14.45 10.70 -7.50
N PHE A 29 15.64 10.15 -7.24
CA PHE A 29 16.26 10.10 -5.93
C PHE A 29 17.42 11.10 -5.85
N ASN A 30 17.60 11.70 -4.68
CA ASN A 30 18.74 12.53 -4.31
C ASN A 30 19.47 11.90 -3.10
N GLU A 31 20.49 12.58 -2.57
CA GLU A 31 21.27 12.11 -1.42
C GLU A 31 20.43 11.87 -0.14
N LYS A 32 19.25 12.47 -0.04
CA LYS A 32 18.32 12.36 1.10
C LYS A 32 17.22 11.32 0.89
N GLY A 33 17.15 10.68 -0.28
CA GLY A 33 16.11 9.72 -0.65
C GLY A 33 15.23 10.19 -1.81
N LEU A 34 13.96 9.84 -1.79
CA LEU A 34 13.00 10.20 -2.85
C LEU A 34 12.81 11.73 -2.90
N SER A 35 12.92 12.31 -4.09
CA SER A 35 12.67 13.74 -4.32
C SER A 35 11.27 13.98 -4.89
N ASN A 36 10.83 15.24 -4.89
CA ASN A 36 9.57 15.65 -5.50
C ASN A 36 9.64 15.82 -7.04
N HIS A 37 10.65 15.24 -7.68
CA HIS A 37 10.88 15.31 -9.11
C HIS A 37 10.62 13.96 -9.78
N PHE A 38 10.20 14.03 -11.04
CA PHE A 38 9.97 12.85 -11.86
C PHE A 38 10.36 13.10 -13.31
N ILE A 39 10.79 12.04 -13.97
CA ILE A 39 11.16 12.04 -15.39
C ILE A 39 10.07 11.33 -16.18
N VAL A 40 9.70 11.90 -17.32
CA VAL A 40 8.76 11.31 -18.28
C VAL A 40 9.43 11.20 -19.63
N VAL A 41 9.10 10.16 -20.39
CA VAL A 41 9.55 10.01 -21.77
C VAL A 41 8.41 10.42 -22.69
N SER A 42 8.63 11.46 -23.48
CA SER A 42 7.67 11.93 -24.48
C SER A 42 8.25 11.75 -25.88
N ASN A 43 7.43 11.27 -26.82
CA ASN A 43 7.76 11.19 -28.24
C ASN A 43 7.30 12.42 -29.03
N ALA A 44 6.80 13.46 -28.36
CA ALA A 44 6.31 14.66 -29.01
C ALA A 44 7.47 15.51 -29.55
N VAL A 45 7.35 15.96 -30.80
CA VAL A 45 8.26 16.91 -31.43
C VAL A 45 7.64 18.29 -31.30
N CYS A 46 8.17 19.11 -30.39
CA CYS A 46 7.65 20.44 -30.07
C CYS A 46 8.82 21.37 -29.73
N GLU A 47 8.70 22.67 -30.03
CA GLU A 47 9.70 23.67 -29.61
C GLU A 47 9.57 24.04 -28.13
N ASP A 48 8.35 23.91 -27.56
CA ASP A 48 8.05 24.18 -26.15
C ASP A 48 7.36 22.98 -25.49
N TYR A 49 8.01 22.41 -24.48
CA TYR A 49 7.54 21.26 -23.70
C TYR A 49 6.72 21.65 -22.46
N SER A 50 6.55 22.95 -22.16
CA SER A 50 5.92 23.43 -20.91
C SER A 50 4.51 22.89 -20.71
N LYS A 51 3.71 22.80 -21.79
CA LYS A 51 2.36 22.23 -21.73
C LYS A 51 2.36 20.74 -21.42
N ILE A 52 3.32 19.99 -21.94
CA ILE A 52 3.46 18.56 -21.66
C ILE A 52 3.85 18.38 -20.20
N ILE A 53 4.84 19.14 -19.71
CA ILE A 53 5.27 19.11 -18.31
C ILE A 53 4.09 19.39 -17.39
N HIS A 54 3.40 20.52 -17.57
CA HIS A 54 2.27 20.92 -16.73
C HIS A 54 1.11 19.91 -16.78
N GLY A 55 0.85 19.31 -17.95
CA GLY A 55 -0.14 18.25 -18.10
C GLY A 55 0.19 17.02 -17.24
N ASN A 56 1.44 16.54 -17.30
CA ASN A 56 1.88 15.38 -16.52
C ASN A 56 1.88 15.68 -15.01
N GLU A 57 2.29 16.89 -14.61
CA GLU A 57 2.27 17.34 -13.21
C GLU A 57 0.84 17.36 -12.66
N ARG A 58 -0.12 17.90 -13.42
CA ARG A 58 -1.52 17.94 -13.02
C ARG A 58 -2.10 16.54 -12.83
N VAL A 59 -1.76 15.60 -13.70
CA VAL A 59 -2.21 14.21 -13.58
C VAL A 59 -1.59 13.53 -12.36
N LEU A 60 -0.28 13.70 -12.14
CA LEU A 60 0.39 13.13 -10.97
C LEU A 60 -0.18 13.67 -9.67
N ARG A 61 -0.38 15.00 -9.58
CA ARG A 61 -0.93 15.67 -8.41
C ARG A 61 -2.29 15.10 -8.02
N ALA A 62 -3.19 14.89 -8.99
CA ALA A 62 -4.49 14.30 -8.71
C ALA A 62 -4.35 12.90 -8.06
N ARG A 63 -3.45 12.06 -8.60
CA ARG A 63 -3.20 10.71 -8.05
C ARG A 63 -2.57 10.74 -6.66
N LEU A 64 -1.59 11.62 -6.44
CA LEU A 64 -0.95 11.76 -5.13
C LEU A 64 -1.91 12.35 -4.09
N SER A 65 -2.85 13.20 -4.51
CA SER A 65 -3.92 13.71 -3.65
C SER A 65 -4.85 12.59 -3.19
N ASP A 66 -5.27 11.71 -4.09
CA ASP A 66 -6.10 10.53 -3.74
C ASP A 66 -5.33 9.60 -2.79
N ALA A 67 -4.06 9.31 -3.10
CA ALA A 67 -3.20 8.48 -2.26
C ALA A 67 -2.99 9.07 -0.85
N MET A 68 -2.79 10.39 -0.76
CA MET A 68 -2.69 11.11 0.51
C MET A 68 -3.95 10.95 1.34
N PHE A 69 -5.12 11.08 0.71
CA PHE A 69 -6.41 10.92 1.38
C PHE A 69 -6.58 9.52 1.94
N PHE A 70 -6.30 8.48 1.15
CA PHE A 70 -6.37 7.08 1.61
C PHE A 70 -5.41 6.82 2.77
N TYR A 71 -4.16 7.27 2.65
CA TYR A 71 -3.15 7.13 3.69
C TYR A 71 -3.56 7.79 5.01
N GLN A 72 -4.04 9.03 4.95
CA GLN A 72 -4.51 9.75 6.15
C GLN A 72 -5.73 9.08 6.79
N ASN A 73 -6.66 8.57 5.98
CA ASN A 73 -7.84 7.89 6.48
C ASN A 73 -7.51 6.54 7.13
N ASP A 74 -6.55 5.79 6.57
CA ASP A 74 -6.06 4.55 7.18
C ASP A 74 -5.31 4.83 8.49
N LEU A 75 -4.48 5.87 8.56
CA LEU A 75 -3.83 6.29 9.81
C LEU A 75 -4.85 6.68 10.91
N GLN A 76 -5.94 7.34 10.53
CA GLN A 76 -7.02 7.70 11.47
C GLN A 76 -7.83 6.48 11.93
N SER A 77 -8.07 5.53 11.02
CA SER A 77 -8.86 4.32 11.30
C SER A 77 -8.06 3.27 12.07
N GLY A 78 -6.73 3.29 11.95
CA GLY A 78 -5.83 2.28 12.47
C GLY A 78 -5.98 0.91 11.79
N LEU A 79 -5.02 0.03 12.07
CA LEU A 79 -5.00 -1.33 11.55
C LEU A 79 -6.01 -2.21 12.31
N ASN A 80 -7.13 -2.54 11.67
CA ASN A 80 -8.20 -3.33 12.28
C ASN A 80 -8.42 -4.69 11.59
N PRO A 81 -8.00 -5.81 12.22
CA PRO A 81 -8.16 -7.15 11.66
C PRO A 81 -9.61 -7.65 11.61
N GLU A 82 -10.55 -7.05 12.35
CA GLU A 82 -11.96 -7.47 12.34
C GLU A 82 -12.64 -7.21 10.99
N LYS A 83 -12.15 -6.24 10.23
CA LYS A 83 -12.63 -5.95 8.88
C LYS A 83 -12.43 -7.15 7.92
N LEU A 84 -11.51 -8.08 8.22
CA LEU A 84 -11.30 -9.30 7.45
C LEU A 84 -12.51 -10.24 7.45
N ALA A 85 -13.44 -10.08 8.39
CA ALA A 85 -14.72 -10.80 8.41
C ALA A 85 -15.62 -10.45 7.21
N LYS A 86 -15.37 -9.32 6.54
CA LYS A 86 -16.15 -8.88 5.37
C LYS A 86 -15.52 -9.31 4.04
N MET A 87 -14.31 -9.86 4.08
CA MET A 87 -13.56 -10.23 2.88
C MET A 87 -13.64 -11.74 2.65
N THR A 88 -14.33 -12.16 1.59
CA THR A 88 -14.41 -13.56 1.20
C THR A 88 -13.03 -14.09 0.85
N TYR A 89 -12.62 -15.22 1.45
CA TYR A 89 -11.38 -15.91 1.10
C TYR A 89 -11.59 -16.83 -0.11
N LEU A 90 -12.53 -17.77 0.03
CA LEU A 90 -12.93 -18.69 -1.03
C LEU A 90 -14.36 -19.16 -0.77
N GLU A 91 -15.13 -19.35 -1.83
CA GLU A 91 -16.49 -19.89 -1.74
C GLU A 91 -16.50 -21.22 -0.96
N GLY A 92 -17.42 -21.35 -0.01
CA GLY A 92 -17.50 -22.50 0.90
C GLY A 92 -16.44 -22.55 2.02
N LEU A 93 -15.38 -21.72 1.98
CA LEU A 93 -14.34 -21.66 3.02
C LEU A 93 -14.38 -20.39 3.89
N GLY A 94 -15.39 -19.54 3.67
CA GLY A 94 -15.67 -18.35 4.48
C GLY A 94 -14.76 -17.17 4.16
N THR A 95 -14.44 -16.41 5.19
CA THR A 95 -13.79 -15.10 5.12
C THR A 95 -12.29 -15.19 5.39
N MET A 96 -11.57 -14.08 5.17
CA MET A 96 -10.17 -13.96 5.56
C MET A 96 -9.99 -14.10 7.07
N GLN A 97 -10.95 -13.63 7.88
CA GLN A 97 -10.94 -13.87 9.33
C GLN A 97 -11.08 -15.36 9.66
N ASP A 98 -11.98 -16.09 8.99
CA ASP A 98 -12.14 -17.53 9.19
C ASP A 98 -10.86 -18.30 8.86
N LYS A 99 -10.15 -17.86 7.80
CA LYS A 99 -8.83 -18.39 7.46
C LYS A 99 -7.82 -18.16 8.58
N SER A 100 -7.71 -16.93 9.10
CA SER A 100 -6.80 -16.63 10.22
C SER A 100 -7.12 -17.46 11.47
N LEU A 101 -8.41 -17.68 11.78
CA LEU A 101 -8.80 -18.56 12.91
C LEU A 101 -8.37 -20.02 12.70
N ARG A 102 -8.42 -20.53 11.47
CA ARG A 102 -7.89 -21.86 11.14
C ARG A 102 -6.37 -21.91 11.31
N GLU A 103 -5.65 -20.87 10.90
CA GLU A 103 -4.20 -20.77 11.07
C GLU A 103 -3.78 -20.73 12.55
N ILE A 104 -4.54 -20.05 13.41
CA ILE A 104 -4.31 -20.06 14.87
C ILE A 104 -4.42 -21.47 15.42
N LYS A 105 -5.44 -22.24 15.04
CA LYS A 105 -5.59 -23.64 15.49
C LYS A 105 -4.42 -24.52 15.04
N ILE A 106 -3.91 -24.31 13.83
CA ILE A 106 -2.71 -25.01 13.35
C ILE A 106 -1.49 -24.61 14.19
N ALA A 107 -1.34 -23.32 14.48
CA ALA A 107 -0.25 -22.81 15.31
C ALA A 107 -0.29 -23.36 16.74
N GLU A 108 -1.47 -23.53 17.34
CA GLU A 108 -1.66 -24.15 18.66
C GLU A 108 -1.09 -25.58 18.69
N VAL A 109 -1.45 -26.39 17.69
CA VAL A 109 -0.94 -27.78 17.55
C VAL A 109 0.58 -27.78 17.40
N LEU A 110 1.12 -26.92 16.52
CA LEU A 110 2.56 -26.83 16.30
C LEU A 110 3.32 -26.37 17.56
N CYS A 111 2.77 -25.42 18.32
CA CYS A 111 3.38 -24.95 19.56
C CYS A 111 3.44 -26.07 20.60
N GLN A 112 2.39 -26.88 20.74
CA GLN A 112 2.39 -28.04 21.62
C GLN A 112 3.44 -29.08 21.21
N MET A 113 3.52 -29.42 19.92
CA MET A 113 4.50 -30.37 19.40
C MET A 113 5.95 -29.93 19.61
N LEU A 114 6.19 -28.62 19.57
CA LEU A 114 7.53 -28.04 19.68
C LEU A 114 7.87 -27.56 21.10
N ASN A 115 6.98 -27.77 22.08
CA ASN A 115 7.10 -27.21 23.44
C ASN A 115 7.36 -25.68 23.44
N ASN A 116 6.67 -24.95 22.57
CA ASN A 116 6.76 -23.50 22.44
C ASN A 116 5.60 -22.83 23.19
N ASP A 117 5.91 -21.97 24.15
CA ASP A 117 4.96 -21.26 25.01
C ASP A 117 4.45 -19.93 24.42
N LYS A 118 4.93 -19.53 23.24
CA LYS A 118 4.64 -18.23 22.62
C LYS A 118 3.33 -18.17 21.82
N ILE A 119 2.39 -19.07 22.08
CA ILE A 119 1.14 -19.18 21.32
C ILE A 119 0.33 -17.87 21.33
N ALA A 120 0.34 -17.12 22.43
CA ALA A 120 -0.34 -15.83 22.52
C ALA A 120 0.21 -14.79 21.52
N ASN A 121 1.54 -14.72 21.38
CA ASN A 121 2.20 -13.81 20.44
C ASN A 121 1.98 -14.26 18.99
N ILE A 122 2.09 -15.56 18.73
CA ILE A 122 1.85 -16.13 17.39
C ILE A 122 0.40 -15.91 16.97
N SER A 123 -0.56 -16.09 17.88
CA SER A 123 -1.98 -15.87 17.60
C SER A 123 -2.25 -14.40 17.27
N THR A 124 -1.64 -13.48 18.01
CA THR A 124 -1.71 -12.04 17.70
C THR A 124 -1.11 -11.76 16.33
N ALA A 125 0.08 -12.28 16.03
CA ALA A 125 0.71 -12.11 14.73
C ALA A 125 -0.17 -12.61 13.58
N ILE A 126 -0.76 -13.80 13.69
CA ILE A 126 -1.66 -14.37 12.67
C ILE A 126 -2.91 -13.51 12.45
N LYS A 127 -3.49 -12.94 13.53
CA LYS A 127 -4.65 -12.04 13.41
C LYS A 127 -4.34 -10.79 12.59
N TYR A 128 -3.14 -10.23 12.77
CA TYR A 128 -2.74 -9.00 12.08
C TYR A 128 -2.05 -9.24 10.73
N ALA A 129 -1.57 -10.46 10.45
CA ALA A 129 -0.78 -10.78 9.26
C ALA A 129 -1.44 -10.47 7.91
N LYS A 130 -2.77 -10.30 7.89
CA LYS A 130 -3.55 -9.94 6.71
C LYS A 130 -4.45 -8.72 6.90
N ALA A 131 -4.28 -7.99 8.02
CA ALA A 131 -5.11 -6.83 8.32
C ALA A 131 -4.91 -5.68 7.34
N ASP A 132 -3.75 -5.63 6.69
CA ASP A 132 -3.41 -4.69 5.62
C ASP A 132 -4.42 -4.74 4.46
N LEU A 133 -4.96 -5.91 4.14
CA LEU A 133 -5.99 -6.09 3.10
C LEU A 133 -7.27 -5.27 3.35
N ALA A 134 -7.53 -4.87 4.60
CA ALA A 134 -8.71 -4.10 4.96
C ALA A 134 -8.50 -2.57 4.93
N THR A 135 -7.33 -2.12 4.46
CA THR A 135 -6.94 -0.72 4.35
C THR A 135 -7.34 -0.16 2.99
N GLN A 136 -7.65 1.12 2.93
CA GLN A 136 -7.96 1.77 1.65
C GLN A 136 -6.74 1.83 0.75
N MET A 137 -5.56 1.98 1.34
CA MET A 137 -4.29 1.96 0.63
C MET A 137 -4.06 0.65 -0.12
N VAL A 138 -4.22 -0.52 0.52
CA VAL A 138 -4.04 -1.81 -0.17
C VAL A 138 -5.20 -2.11 -1.12
N TYR A 139 -6.40 -1.59 -0.86
CA TYR A 139 -7.51 -1.70 -1.79
C TYR A 139 -7.25 -0.96 -3.11
N GLU A 140 -6.76 0.28 -3.04
CA GLU A 140 -6.43 1.09 -4.23
C GLU A 140 -5.10 0.66 -4.87
N PHE A 141 -4.10 0.33 -4.06
CA PHE A 141 -2.75 -0.06 -4.47
C PHE A 141 -2.45 -1.49 -4.06
N THR A 142 -3.05 -2.45 -4.76
CA THR A 142 -2.91 -3.88 -4.44
C THR A 142 -1.46 -4.39 -4.42
N ASP A 143 -0.55 -3.76 -5.18
CA ASP A 143 0.90 -4.05 -5.16
C ASP A 143 1.59 -3.74 -3.84
N LEU A 144 0.95 -2.95 -2.97
CA LEU A 144 1.49 -2.57 -1.66
C LEU A 144 1.08 -3.51 -0.53
N GLN A 145 0.35 -4.60 -0.85
CA GLN A 145 0.03 -5.65 0.10
C GLN A 145 1.29 -6.18 0.79
N GLY A 146 1.29 -6.23 2.12
CA GLY A 146 2.41 -6.69 2.94
C GLY A 146 3.59 -5.73 3.05
N ILE A 147 3.56 -4.60 2.35
CA ILE A 147 4.53 -3.50 2.48
C ILE A 147 3.95 -2.40 3.37
N MET A 148 2.64 -2.14 3.23
CA MET A 148 1.92 -1.15 4.03
C MET A 148 0.54 -1.65 4.46
N GLY A 149 0.00 -1.03 5.51
CA GLY A 149 -1.35 -1.22 6.00
C GLY A 149 -1.57 -0.56 7.34
#